data_AF-A0AA43D1F3-F1
#
_entry.id   AF-A0AA43D1F3-F1
#
_cell.length_a   1.000
_cell.length_b   1.000
_cell.length_c   1.000
_cell.angle_alpha   90.00
_cell.angle_beta   90.00
_cell.angle_gamma   90.00
#
_symmetry.space_group_name_H-M   'P 1'
#
loop_
_entity.id
_entity.type
_entity.pdbx_description
1 polymer ?
#
loop_
_entity_poly.entity_id
_entity_poly.type
_entity_poly.pdbx_seq_one_letter_code
_entity_poly.pdbx_strand_id
1 'polypeptide(L)'
;YGVNAVEAAAEAITYLKQMARRHRDQGPYDRGFDVAYTTVHTGTIHGGTALNIVPKDCVFDFEFRSLPGDDPEALLREFEAHVRNKIEPEMHAVDPESGFTIAKMSEIPPLDTGAESEIAGLAQELSGRRDIAKVSFGTEASQFQVAGVPTVVCGPGSILQAHKPDEFVTLEQVAHCETFLRALIARACV
;
A
#
# COMPACT_ATOMS: atom_id res chain seq x y z
N TYR A 1 -9.29 -26.77 -27.97
CA TYR A 1 -8.98 -25.36 -27.75
C TYR A 1 -8.85 -25.17 -26.25
N GLY A 2 -7.87 -24.39 -25.80
CA GLY A 2 -7.66 -24.12 -24.38
C GLY A 2 -7.59 -22.62 -24.17
N VAL A 3 -8.06 -22.15 -23.02
CA VAL A 3 -7.91 -20.75 -22.62
C VAL A 3 -6.46 -20.53 -22.18
N ASN A 4 -5.79 -19.54 -22.75
CA ASN A 4 -4.42 -19.21 -22.37
C ASN A 4 -4.43 -18.28 -21.15
N ALA A 5 -4.21 -18.83 -19.96
CA ALA A 5 -4.25 -18.07 -18.71
C ALA A 5 -3.19 -16.96 -18.63
N VAL A 6 -2.05 -17.12 -19.32
CA VAL A 6 -0.99 -16.09 -19.33
C VAL A 6 -1.42 -14.88 -20.16
N GLU A 7 -2.10 -15.09 -21.28
CA GLU A 7 -2.61 -13.99 -22.12
C GLU A 7 -3.73 -13.23 -21.40
N ALA A 8 -4.68 -13.95 -20.78
CA ALA A 8 -5.72 -13.32 -19.96
C ALA A 8 -5.13 -12.51 -18.79
N ALA A 9 -4.13 -13.06 -18.09
CA ALA A 9 -3.42 -12.33 -17.03
C ALA A 9 -2.70 -11.07 -17.57
N ALA A 10 -2.09 -11.14 -18.76
CA ALA A 10 -1.42 -10.00 -19.38
C ALA A 10 -2.41 -8.86 -19.69
N GLU A 11 -3.63 -9.16 -20.12
CA GLU A 11 -4.68 -8.16 -20.31
C GLU A 11 -5.09 -7.51 -18.99
N ALA A 12 -5.31 -8.31 -17.94
CA ALA A 12 -5.66 -7.80 -16.61
C ALA A 12 -4.55 -6.87 -16.07
N ILE A 13 -3.28 -7.28 -16.19
CA ILE A 13 -2.12 -6.47 -15.76
C ILE A 13 -2.00 -5.20 -16.61
N THR A 14 -2.33 -5.27 -17.90
CA THR A 14 -2.35 -4.09 -18.75
C THR A 14 -3.40 -3.09 -18.27
N TYR A 15 -4.56 -3.55 -17.82
CA TYR A 15 -5.57 -2.67 -17.23
C TYR A 15 -5.10 -2.04 -15.90
N LEU A 16 -4.48 -2.82 -15.00
CA LEU A 16 -3.83 -2.28 -13.80
C LEU A 16 -2.81 -1.18 -14.14
N LYS A 17 -2.01 -1.39 -15.21
CA LYS A 17 -1.06 -0.38 -15.68
C LYS A 17 -1.75 0.88 -16.22
N GLN A 18 -2.91 0.75 -16.85
CA GLN A 18 -3.71 1.90 -17.28
C GLN A 18 -4.25 2.67 -16.08
N MET A 19 -4.77 1.99 -15.06
CA MET A 19 -5.17 2.62 -13.79
C MET A 19 -3.99 3.39 -13.17
N ALA A 20 -2.80 2.78 -13.10
CA ALA A 20 -1.59 3.44 -12.61
C ALA A 20 -1.28 4.75 -13.37
N ARG A 21 -1.41 4.73 -14.70
CA ARG A 21 -1.19 5.92 -15.54
C ARG A 21 -2.25 6.99 -15.29
N ARG A 22 -3.52 6.62 -15.12
CA ARG A 22 -4.59 7.57 -14.79
C ARG A 22 -4.28 8.35 -13.51
N HIS A 23 -3.92 7.66 -12.42
CA HIS A 23 -3.57 8.35 -11.17
C HIS A 23 -2.31 9.22 -11.30
N ARG A 24 -1.28 8.74 -12.01
CA ARG A 24 -0.05 9.53 -12.26
C ARG A 24 -0.32 10.79 -13.08
N ASP A 25 -1.20 10.73 -14.07
CA ASP A 25 -1.39 11.80 -15.06
C ASP A 25 -2.55 12.74 -14.72
N GLN A 26 -3.53 12.27 -13.95
CA GLN A 26 -4.78 12.99 -13.65
C GLN A 26 -4.97 13.30 -12.16
N GLY A 27 -4.21 12.66 -11.27
CA GLY A 27 -4.33 12.83 -9.84
C GLY A 27 -5.52 12.06 -9.22
N PRO A 28 -6.00 12.45 -8.02
CA PRO A 28 -5.58 13.63 -7.25
C PRO A 28 -4.11 13.60 -6.84
N TYR A 29 -3.55 14.77 -6.51
CA TYR A 29 -2.16 14.90 -6.09
C TYR A 29 -2.02 15.47 -4.67
N ASP A 30 -1.18 14.84 -3.84
CA ASP A 30 -0.74 15.35 -2.55
C ASP A 30 0.79 15.44 -2.50
N ARG A 31 1.32 16.65 -2.66
CA ARG A 31 2.77 16.92 -2.70
C ARG A 31 3.45 16.82 -1.34
N GLY A 32 2.72 16.50 -0.27
CA GLY A 32 3.30 16.13 1.02
C GLY A 32 3.96 14.76 1.01
N PHE A 33 3.64 13.90 0.03
CA PHE A 33 4.27 12.59 -0.18
C PHE A 33 5.34 12.64 -1.27
N ASP A 34 6.39 11.82 -1.14
CA ASP A 34 7.42 11.65 -2.18
C ASP A 34 6.82 11.15 -3.50
N VAL A 35 5.86 10.22 -3.41
CA VAL A 35 4.98 9.84 -4.52
C VAL A 35 3.62 10.49 -4.30
N ALA A 36 3.41 11.59 -5.01
CA ALA A 36 2.29 12.49 -4.77
C ALA A 36 0.93 12.00 -5.27
N TYR A 37 0.74 10.72 -5.60
CA TYR A 37 -0.51 10.17 -6.14
C TYR A 37 -0.65 8.69 -5.79
N THR A 38 -1.86 8.16 -5.89
CA THR A 38 -2.14 6.74 -5.68
C THR A 38 -1.43 5.87 -6.70
N THR A 39 -0.70 4.86 -6.24
CA THR A 39 0.02 3.94 -7.13
C THR A 39 -0.70 2.62 -7.25
N VAL A 40 -0.63 2.04 -8.45
CA VAL A 40 -1.05 0.66 -8.74
C VAL A 40 0.19 -0.08 -9.20
N HIS A 41 0.50 -1.20 -8.54
CA HIS A 41 1.73 -1.95 -8.77
C HIS A 41 1.43 -3.44 -8.88
N THR A 42 1.82 -4.08 -9.97
CA THR A 42 1.90 -5.54 -10.09
C THR A 42 3.31 -5.98 -9.75
N GLY A 43 3.47 -6.79 -8.70
CA GLY A 43 4.76 -7.17 -8.15
C GLY A 43 5.30 -8.51 -8.64
N THR A 44 4.41 -9.47 -8.92
CA THR A 44 4.77 -10.84 -9.32
C THR A 44 3.90 -11.29 -10.50
N ILE A 45 4.40 -12.24 -11.29
CA ILE A 45 3.60 -12.98 -12.27
C ILE A 45 4.25 -14.35 -12.51
N HIS A 46 3.45 -15.40 -12.45
CA HIS A 46 3.88 -16.78 -12.64
C HIS A 46 2.82 -17.54 -13.44
N GLY A 47 3.15 -18.04 -14.63
CA GLY A 47 2.21 -18.80 -15.43
C GLY A 47 2.88 -19.63 -16.53
N GLY A 48 2.20 -20.71 -16.91
CA GLY A 48 2.70 -21.68 -17.89
C GLY A 48 3.74 -22.66 -17.33
N THR A 49 3.96 -23.73 -18.08
CA THR A 49 4.88 -24.83 -17.70
C THR A 49 5.86 -25.18 -18.81
N ALA A 50 5.45 -25.07 -20.08
CA ALA A 50 6.29 -25.28 -21.25
C ALA A 50 5.79 -24.45 -22.44
N LEU A 51 6.69 -24.04 -23.34
CA LEU A 51 6.40 -23.17 -24.49
C LEU A 51 5.33 -23.74 -25.43
N ASN A 52 5.26 -25.07 -25.56
CA ASN A 52 4.35 -25.78 -26.46
C ASN A 52 3.09 -26.32 -25.77
N ILE A 53 2.79 -25.84 -24.55
CA ILE A 53 1.59 -26.18 -23.79
C ILE A 53 0.82 -24.88 -23.55
N VAL A 54 -0.47 -24.85 -23.90
CA VAL A 54 -1.35 -23.71 -23.56
C VAL A 54 -1.40 -23.60 -22.02
N PRO A 55 -0.94 -22.49 -21.42
CA PRO A 55 -0.93 -22.32 -19.97
C PRO A 55 -2.31 -22.45 -19.35
N LYS A 56 -2.48 -23.44 -18.46
CA LYS A 56 -3.72 -23.62 -17.69
C LYS A 56 -3.89 -22.56 -16.61
N ASP A 57 -2.81 -22.25 -15.91
CA ASP A 57 -2.84 -21.38 -14.72
C ASP A 57 -1.83 -20.24 -14.87
N CYS A 58 -2.21 -19.08 -14.36
CA CYS A 58 -1.35 -17.91 -14.17
C CYS A 58 -1.78 -17.17 -12.90
N VAL A 59 -0.81 -16.77 -12.08
CA VAL A 59 -1.02 -16.05 -10.81
C VAL A 59 -0.16 -14.80 -10.81
N PHE A 60 -0.70 -13.68 -10.36
CA PHE A 60 0.03 -12.43 -10.19
C PHE A 60 -0.49 -11.70 -8.95
N ASP A 61 0.43 -11.04 -8.24
CA ASP A 61 0.10 -10.20 -7.09
C ASP A 61 0.17 -8.73 -7.49
N PHE A 62 -0.76 -7.94 -6.98
CA PHE A 62 -0.78 -6.50 -7.15
C PHE A 62 -1.19 -5.80 -5.85
N GLU A 63 -0.77 -4.55 -5.71
CA GLU A 63 -1.14 -3.67 -4.60
C GLU A 63 -1.58 -2.30 -5.09
N PHE A 64 -2.44 -1.67 -4.28
CA PHE A 64 -2.73 -0.25 -4.35
C PHE A 64 -2.08 0.44 -3.15
N ARG A 65 -1.36 1.54 -3.40
CA ARG A 65 -0.99 2.47 -2.32
C ARG A 65 -1.74 3.76 -2.53
N SER A 66 -2.82 3.91 -1.77
CA SER A 66 -3.75 5.03 -1.91
C SER A 66 -3.29 6.25 -1.13
N LEU A 67 -3.51 7.44 -1.69
CA LEU A 67 -3.48 8.68 -0.93
C LEU A 67 -4.60 8.70 0.13
N PRO A 68 -4.45 9.45 1.23
CA PRO A 68 -5.57 9.76 2.11
C PRO A 68 -6.73 10.38 1.32
N GLY A 69 -7.92 9.79 1.43
CA GLY A 69 -9.13 10.23 0.73
C GLY A 69 -9.49 9.43 -0.52
N ASP A 70 -8.56 8.65 -1.09
CA ASP A 70 -8.87 7.68 -2.15
C ASP A 70 -9.47 6.39 -1.55
N ASP A 71 -10.43 5.78 -2.25
CA ASP A 71 -11.07 4.52 -1.85
C ASP A 71 -10.38 3.33 -2.58
N PRO A 72 -9.46 2.59 -1.93
CA PRO A 72 -8.83 1.42 -2.53
C PRO A 72 -9.83 0.30 -2.89
N GLU A 73 -10.94 0.19 -2.15
CA GLU A 73 -11.98 -0.79 -2.45
C GLU A 73 -12.75 -0.41 -3.72
N ALA A 74 -12.91 0.89 -4.02
CA ALA A 74 -13.43 1.33 -5.30
C ALA A 74 -12.50 0.96 -6.47
N LEU A 75 -11.19 1.09 -6.27
CA LEU A 75 -10.20 0.70 -7.28
C LEU A 75 -10.21 -0.81 -7.52
N LEU A 76 -10.30 -1.61 -6.46
CA LEU A 76 -10.44 -3.07 -6.58
C LEU A 76 -11.72 -3.44 -7.32
N ARG A 77 -12.88 -2.85 -6.96
CA ARG A 77 -14.15 -3.07 -7.68
C ARG A 77 -14.07 -2.68 -9.14
N GLU A 78 -13.36 -1.59 -9.47
CA GLU A 78 -13.13 -1.17 -10.86
C GLU A 78 -12.33 -2.22 -11.64
N PHE A 79 -11.25 -2.74 -11.05
CA PHE A 79 -10.43 -3.80 -11.63
C PHE A 79 -11.22 -5.10 -11.83
N GLU A 80 -11.93 -5.55 -10.79
CA GLU A 80 -12.80 -6.73 -10.86
C GLU A 80 -13.84 -6.57 -11.96
N ALA A 81 -14.53 -5.42 -12.02
CA ALA A 81 -15.51 -5.16 -13.05
C ALA A 81 -14.89 -5.19 -14.46
N HIS A 82 -13.66 -4.72 -14.65
CA HIS A 82 -12.97 -4.85 -15.93
C HIS A 82 -12.72 -6.31 -16.30
N VAL A 83 -12.15 -7.10 -15.38
CA VAL A 83 -11.89 -8.53 -15.59
C VAL A 83 -13.17 -9.28 -15.96
N ARG A 84 -14.24 -9.13 -15.16
CA ARG A 84 -15.52 -9.83 -15.37
C ARG A 84 -16.20 -9.44 -16.68
N ASN A 85 -16.14 -8.15 -17.06
CA ASN A 85 -16.91 -7.64 -18.19
C ASN A 85 -16.14 -7.60 -19.52
N LYS A 86 -14.81 -7.64 -19.49
CA LYS A 86 -13.97 -7.43 -20.68
C LYS A 86 -13.07 -8.61 -21.02
N ILE A 87 -12.63 -9.40 -20.03
CA ILE A 87 -11.66 -10.48 -20.25
C ILE A 87 -12.36 -11.84 -20.18
N GLU A 88 -13.09 -12.11 -19.09
CA GLU A 88 -13.77 -13.40 -18.89
C GLU A 88 -14.76 -13.81 -20.00
N PRO A 89 -15.50 -12.89 -20.67
CA PRO A 89 -16.38 -13.31 -21.75
C PRO A 89 -15.68 -14.05 -22.90
N GLU A 90 -14.44 -13.67 -23.24
CA GLU A 90 -13.65 -14.35 -24.27
C GLU A 90 -13.13 -15.71 -23.77
N MET A 91 -12.72 -15.78 -22.51
CA MET A 91 -12.32 -17.04 -21.86
C MET A 91 -13.49 -18.04 -21.84
N HIS A 92 -14.66 -17.61 -21.37
CA HIS A 92 -15.88 -18.42 -21.28
C HIS A 92 -16.40 -18.89 -22.64
N ALA A 93 -16.13 -18.15 -23.72
CA ALA A 93 -16.48 -18.57 -25.08
C ALA A 93 -15.68 -19.81 -25.54
N VAL A 94 -14.51 -20.05 -24.94
CA VAL A 94 -13.68 -21.23 -25.19
C VAL A 94 -13.92 -22.32 -24.14
N ASP A 95 -13.97 -21.95 -22.87
CA ASP A 95 -14.22 -22.85 -21.73
C ASP A 95 -15.03 -22.14 -20.63
N PRO A 96 -16.31 -22.49 -20.42
CA PRO A 96 -17.16 -21.88 -19.40
C PRO A 96 -16.69 -22.07 -17.96
N GLU A 97 -15.78 -23.00 -17.68
CA GLU A 97 -15.23 -23.23 -16.33
C GLU A 97 -13.96 -22.39 -16.06
N SER A 98 -13.45 -21.68 -17.05
CA SER A 98 -12.31 -20.77 -16.90
C SER A 98 -12.71 -19.45 -16.21
N GLY A 99 -11.74 -18.69 -15.69
CA GLY A 99 -12.00 -17.37 -15.10
C GLY A 99 -10.91 -16.94 -14.11
N PHE A 100 -11.19 -15.87 -13.38
CA PHE A 100 -10.29 -15.32 -12.36
C PHE A 100 -10.82 -15.51 -10.95
N THR A 101 -9.96 -15.95 -10.04
CA THR A 101 -10.18 -15.79 -8.60
C THR A 101 -9.36 -14.61 -8.11
N ILE A 102 -10.01 -13.62 -7.51
CA ILE A 102 -9.37 -12.43 -6.95
C ILE A 102 -9.59 -12.46 -5.45
N ALA A 103 -8.51 -12.39 -4.66
CA ALA A 103 -8.57 -12.49 -3.22
C ALA A 103 -7.73 -11.38 -2.58
N LYS A 104 -8.33 -10.62 -1.67
CA LYS A 104 -7.61 -9.61 -0.88
C LYS A 104 -6.74 -10.31 0.17
N MET A 105 -5.43 -10.11 0.09
CA MET A 105 -4.46 -10.72 1.03
C MET A 105 -4.30 -9.88 2.31
N SER A 106 -4.24 -8.56 2.18
CA SER A 106 -4.01 -7.64 3.29
C SER A 106 -4.56 -6.25 2.98
N GLU A 107 -4.85 -5.50 4.03
CA GLU A 107 -5.28 -4.10 3.94
C GLU A 107 -4.63 -3.30 5.08
N ILE A 108 -4.04 -2.16 4.73
CA ILE A 108 -3.50 -1.18 5.69
C ILE A 108 -4.16 0.16 5.37
N PRO A 109 -5.07 0.65 6.23
CA PRO A 109 -5.69 1.96 6.03
C PRO A 109 -4.64 3.08 6.05
N PRO A 110 -4.90 4.26 5.45
CA PRO A 110 -4.03 5.41 5.61
C PRO A 110 -4.07 5.94 7.05
N LEU A 111 -2.92 6.33 7.57
CA LEU A 111 -2.85 7.16 8.77
C LEU A 111 -3.00 8.63 8.34
N ASP A 112 -3.98 9.34 8.89
CA ASP A 112 -4.28 10.74 8.55
C ASP A 112 -4.47 11.55 9.83
N THR A 113 -3.48 11.49 10.71
CA THR A 113 -3.50 12.25 11.94
C THR A 113 -3.13 13.69 11.65
N GLY A 114 -4.09 14.60 11.93
CA GLY A 114 -3.92 16.03 11.68
C GLY A 114 -2.72 16.62 12.41
N ALA A 115 -2.01 17.52 11.72
CA ALA A 115 -0.82 18.19 12.25
C ALA A 115 -1.09 18.96 13.55
N GLU A 116 -2.30 19.50 13.70
CA GLU A 116 -2.75 20.26 14.89
C GLU A 116 -3.43 19.36 15.94
N SER A 117 -3.34 18.03 15.82
CA SER A 117 -3.92 17.12 16.82
C SER A 117 -3.15 17.17 18.13
N GLU A 118 -3.85 16.94 19.25
CA GLU A 118 -3.23 16.92 20.58
C GLU A 118 -2.09 15.91 20.68
N ILE A 119 -2.25 14.74 20.05
CA ILE A 119 -1.22 13.69 20.02
C ILE A 119 0.02 14.10 19.21
N ALA A 120 -0.16 14.83 18.10
CA ALA A 120 0.95 15.41 17.33
C ALA A 120 1.69 16.48 18.14
N GLY A 121 0.94 17.38 18.80
CA GLY A 121 1.50 18.40 19.68
C GLY A 121 2.30 17.81 20.84
N LEU A 122 1.78 16.76 21.48
CA LEU A 122 2.47 16.04 22.55
C LEU A 122 3.78 15.40 22.04
N ALA A 123 3.75 14.74 20.87
CA ALA A 123 4.94 14.13 20.30
C ALA A 123 6.01 15.18 19.93
N GLN A 124 5.61 16.34 19.40
CA GLN A 124 6.51 17.46 19.13
C GLN A 124 7.13 18.02 20.41
N GLU A 125 6.33 18.26 21.45
CA GLU A 125 6.80 18.75 22.76
C GLU A 125 7.85 17.81 23.34
N LEU A 126 7.55 16.52 23.41
CA LEU A 126 8.40 15.52 24.06
C LEU A 126 9.67 15.18 23.26
N SER A 127 9.60 15.25 21.92
CA SER A 127 10.76 14.99 21.06
C SER A 127 11.65 16.22 20.84
N GLY A 128 11.16 17.43 21.15
CA GLY A 128 11.82 18.68 20.81
C GLY A 128 11.85 18.97 19.30
N ARG A 129 11.10 18.21 18.49
CA ARG A 129 10.98 18.39 17.04
C ARG A 129 9.73 19.19 16.71
N ARG A 130 9.77 19.89 15.57
CA ARG A 130 8.64 20.71 15.07
C ARG A 130 8.21 20.32 13.66
N ASP A 131 8.98 19.49 12.99
CA ASP A 131 8.65 18.97 11.68
C ASP A 131 7.63 17.84 11.78
N ILE A 132 6.68 17.87 10.86
CA ILE A 132 5.73 16.79 10.61
C ILE A 132 5.89 16.43 9.14
N ALA A 133 5.97 15.13 8.87
CA ALA A 133 6.13 14.61 7.53
C ALA A 133 5.03 13.60 7.22
N LYS A 134 4.67 13.50 5.94
CA LYS A 134 3.91 12.35 5.43
C LYS A 134 4.91 11.35 4.85
N VAL A 135 4.61 10.06 4.98
CA VAL A 135 5.51 8.99 4.54
C VAL A 135 4.77 8.01 3.64
N SER A 136 5.45 7.50 2.61
CA SER A 136 4.87 6.60 1.60
C SER A 136 5.02 5.11 1.94
N PHE A 137 5.09 4.77 3.23
CA PHE A 137 5.16 3.40 3.75
C PHE A 137 4.06 3.14 4.78
N GLY A 138 3.61 1.88 4.87
CA GLY A 138 2.61 1.45 5.84
C GLY A 138 3.22 1.21 7.23
N THR A 139 2.41 1.41 8.26
CA THR A 139 2.65 0.98 9.64
C THR A 139 1.33 0.52 10.26
N GLU A 140 1.37 -0.14 11.41
CA GLU A 140 0.17 -0.55 12.16
C GLU A 140 -0.57 0.65 12.79
N ALA A 141 0.00 1.85 12.75
CA ALA A 141 -0.56 3.06 13.35
C ALA A 141 -2.00 3.36 12.89
N SER A 142 -2.30 3.10 11.62
CA SER A 142 -3.63 3.35 11.07
C SER A 142 -4.70 2.45 11.67
N GLN A 143 -4.35 1.26 12.15
CA GLN A 143 -5.29 0.36 12.84
C GLN A 143 -5.72 0.93 14.20
N PHE A 144 -4.78 1.55 14.94
CA PHE A 144 -5.10 2.23 16.19
C PHE A 144 -5.99 3.45 15.96
N GLN A 145 -5.73 4.22 14.89
CA GLN A 145 -6.61 5.32 14.48
C GLN A 145 -8.03 4.83 14.17
N VAL A 146 -8.17 3.72 13.42
CA VAL A 146 -9.48 3.11 13.13
C VAL A 146 -10.19 2.65 14.40
N ALA A 147 -9.45 2.18 15.40
CA ALA A 147 -9.97 1.83 16.72
C ALA A 147 -10.34 3.07 17.59
N GLY A 148 -10.20 4.29 17.07
CA GLY A 148 -10.50 5.53 17.77
C GLY A 148 -9.39 6.00 18.72
N VAL A 149 -8.19 5.46 18.62
CA VAL A 149 -7.03 5.87 19.42
C VAL A 149 -6.24 6.95 18.66
N PRO A 150 -6.08 8.17 19.20
CA PRO A 150 -5.21 9.18 18.62
C PRO A 150 -3.78 8.63 18.45
N THR A 151 -3.24 8.64 17.24
CA THR A 151 -2.02 7.90 16.92
C THR A 151 -1.06 8.74 16.09
N VAL A 152 0.24 8.68 16.39
CA VAL A 152 1.29 9.24 15.53
C VAL A 152 2.40 8.20 15.34
N VAL A 153 3.09 8.27 14.22
CA VAL A 153 4.33 7.50 14.01
C VAL A 153 5.51 8.42 14.32
N CYS A 154 6.31 8.04 15.30
CA CYS A 154 7.57 8.70 15.61
C CYS A 154 8.57 7.67 16.15
N GLY A 155 9.86 7.92 15.94
CA GLY A 155 10.90 6.99 16.38
C GLY A 155 12.29 7.41 15.91
N PRO A 156 13.33 6.76 16.45
CA PRO A 156 14.71 6.98 16.03
C PRO A 156 14.98 6.38 14.64
N GLY A 157 16.10 6.77 14.04
CA GLY A 157 16.56 6.24 12.75
C GLY A 157 16.14 7.10 11.56
N SER A 158 16.28 6.54 10.36
CA SER A 158 15.90 7.19 9.11
C SER A 158 15.37 6.17 8.11
N ILE A 159 14.28 6.52 7.43
CA ILE A 159 13.74 5.68 6.35
C ILE A 159 14.75 5.47 5.21
N LEU A 160 15.72 6.38 5.06
CA LEU A 160 16.78 6.24 4.07
C LEU A 160 17.70 5.04 4.34
N GLN A 161 17.66 4.45 5.54
CA GLN A 161 18.46 3.30 5.96
C GLN A 161 17.66 1.99 5.98
N ALA A 162 16.33 2.05 6.09
CA ALA A 162 15.48 0.87 6.19
C ALA A 162 15.55 -0.02 4.94
N HIS A 163 15.45 -1.34 5.13
CA HIS A 163 15.43 -2.37 4.07
C HIS A 163 16.66 -2.34 3.15
N LYS A 164 17.82 -1.96 3.69
CA LYS A 164 19.10 -1.96 2.97
C LYS A 164 20.11 -2.86 3.70
N PRO A 165 21.15 -3.36 3.00
CA PRO A 165 22.29 -3.97 3.68
C PRO A 165 22.85 -3.01 4.74
N ASP A 166 23.32 -3.58 5.85
CA ASP A 166 23.87 -2.83 6.99
C ASP A 166 22.89 -1.82 7.61
N GLU A 167 21.58 -2.12 7.62
CA GLU A 167 20.57 -1.34 8.34
C GLU A 167 20.96 -1.14 9.82
N PHE A 168 20.95 0.11 10.29
CA PHE A 168 21.36 0.46 11.65
C PHE A 168 20.58 1.63 12.23
N VAL A 169 20.65 1.74 13.56
CA VAL A 169 20.30 2.92 14.34
C VAL A 169 21.45 3.19 15.31
N THR A 170 21.80 4.45 15.57
CA THR A 170 22.89 4.76 16.50
C THR A 170 22.45 4.60 17.95
N LEU A 171 23.40 4.27 18.84
CA LEU A 171 23.12 4.22 20.29
C LEU A 171 22.63 5.58 20.84
N GLU A 172 23.10 6.69 20.27
CA GLU A 172 22.63 8.03 20.60
C GLU A 172 21.15 8.22 20.24
N GLN A 173 20.74 7.78 19.05
CA GLN A 173 19.33 7.83 18.65
C GLN A 173 18.45 6.95 19.55
N VAL A 174 18.94 5.78 19.97
CA VAL A 174 18.25 4.94 20.95
C VAL A 174 18.10 5.66 22.30
N ALA A 175 19.15 6.30 22.80
CA ALA A 175 19.10 7.07 24.05
C ALA A 175 18.09 8.24 23.99
N HIS A 176 17.98 8.92 22.84
CA HIS A 176 16.93 9.91 22.62
C HIS A 176 15.52 9.31 22.65
N CYS A 177 15.32 8.13 22.03
CA CYS A 177 14.05 7.43 22.07
C CYS A 177 13.68 7.01 23.50
N GLU A 178 14.63 6.52 24.30
CA GLU A 178 14.40 6.20 25.72
C GLU A 178 13.98 7.44 26.51
N THR A 179 14.63 8.57 26.28
CA THR A 179 14.31 9.85 26.93
C THR A 179 12.88 10.27 26.60
N PHE A 180 12.49 10.19 25.32
CA PHE A 180 11.14 10.46 24.85
C PHE A 180 10.10 9.55 25.54
N LEU A 181 10.34 8.23 25.54
CA LEU A 181 9.41 7.26 26.13
C LEU A 181 9.22 7.47 27.63
N ARG A 182 10.29 7.78 28.37
CA ARG A 182 10.20 8.09 29.81
C ARG A 182 9.36 9.34 30.06
N ALA A 183 9.55 10.39 29.25
CA ALA A 183 8.76 11.61 29.36
C ALA A 183 7.28 11.38 29.00
N LEU A 184 7.01 10.54 27.98
CA LEU A 184 5.66 10.15 27.60
C LEU A 184 4.95 9.39 28.73
N ILE A 185 5.59 8.38 29.32
CA ILE A 185 5.03 7.63 30.46
C ILE A 185 4.72 8.57 31.63
N ALA A 186 5.65 9.48 31.95
CA ALA A 186 5.47 10.44 33.04
C ALA A 186 4.34 11.46 32.78
N ARG A 187 3.95 11.69 31.52
CA ARG A 187 2.85 12.61 31.16
C ARG A 187 1.51 11.90 31.00
N ALA A 188 1.49 10.68 30.47
CA ALA A 188 0.28 10.02 30.00
C ALA A 188 -0.23 8.89 30.93
N CYS A 189 0.58 8.40 31.87
CA CYS A 189 0.24 7.26 32.73
C CYS A 189 0.09 7.62 34.22
N VAL A 190 -0.29 8.86 34.52
CA VAL A 190 -0.43 9.39 35.90
C VAL A 190 -1.88 9.34 36.36
#